data_AF-A0A7W1BPW1-F1
#
_entry.id   AF-A0A7W1BPW1-F1
#
_cell.length_a   1.000
_cell.length_b   1.000
_cell.length_c   1.000
_cell.angle_alpha   90.00
_cell.angle_beta   90.00
_cell.angle_gamma   90.00
#
_symmetry.space_group_name_H-M   'P 1'
#
loop_
_entity.id
_entity.type
_entity.pdbx_description
1 polymer ?
#
loop_
_entity_poly.entity_id
_entity_poly.type
_entity_poly.pdbx_seq_one_letter_code
_entity_poly.pdbx_strand_id
1 'polypeptide(L)'
;MPLDPGRHWLAAGITGIPRQREWDAVKLVEAPGSTGDEVQFVALPDGRIVLEAGPDGFDHSPLAAALEGSIERPYRAVARRRPELWAVGACSIGILELPRAPQGDALEVVRNADGLLIRVDGMPSGVHLPELDELGAARFVSFVVRAQRLTDSLFEVEVEPL
;
A
#
# COMPACT_ATOMS: atom_id res chain seq x y z
N MET A 1 0.78 29.86 9.48
CA MET A 1 0.29 28.65 8.80
C MET A 1 1.18 27.51 9.25
N PRO A 2 0.67 26.44 9.89
CA PRO A 2 1.50 25.26 10.11
C PRO A 2 1.70 24.56 8.76
N LEU A 3 2.94 24.22 8.46
CA LEU A 3 3.31 23.34 7.37
C LEU A 3 2.63 21.99 7.62
N ASP A 4 1.89 21.49 6.64
CA ASP A 4 1.41 20.11 6.60
C ASP A 4 2.56 19.27 6.03
N PRO A 5 3.31 18.50 6.84
CA PRO A 5 4.35 17.63 6.33
C PRO A 5 3.64 16.41 5.73
N GLY A 6 3.41 16.46 4.41
CA GLY A 6 2.76 15.39 3.66
C GLY A 6 3.24 14.01 4.12
N ARG A 7 2.32 13.07 4.34
CA ARG A 7 2.63 11.68 4.66
C ARG A 7 3.43 11.05 3.51
N HIS A 8 4.75 11.01 3.64
CA HIS A 8 5.68 10.50 2.62
C HIS A 8 6.36 9.21 3.11
N TRP A 9 5.76 8.02 2.94
CA TRP A 9 6.39 6.77 3.42
C TRP A 9 5.86 5.46 2.81
N LEU A 10 5.95 5.19 1.50
CA LEU A 10 5.87 3.80 0.98
C LEU A 10 6.82 3.50 -0.18
N ALA A 11 8.13 3.55 0.10
CA ALA A 11 9.07 2.67 -0.57
C ALA A 11 9.53 1.58 0.41
N ALA A 12 9.18 0.31 0.12
CA ALA A 12 9.97 -0.81 0.62
C ALA A 12 11.35 -0.72 -0.04
N GLY A 13 12.25 0.04 0.59
CA GLY A 13 13.65 0.02 0.22
C GLY A 13 14.15 -1.42 0.34
N ILE A 14 14.90 -1.87 -0.66
CA ILE A 14 15.71 -3.09 -0.64
C ILE A 14 16.78 -3.06 0.49
N THR A 15 16.74 -2.08 1.40
CA THR A 15 17.54 -2.03 2.62
C THR A 15 16.60 -2.25 3.83
N GLY A 16 16.83 -3.34 4.55
CA GLY A 16 16.09 -3.73 5.76
C GLY A 16 16.33 -2.79 6.95
N ILE A 17 16.02 -1.51 6.80
CA ILE A 17 15.96 -0.54 7.89
C ILE A 17 14.49 -0.34 8.25
N PRO A 18 14.01 -0.89 9.38
CA PRO A 18 12.63 -0.70 9.81
C PRO A 18 12.43 0.77 10.18
N ARG A 19 11.70 1.49 9.33
CA ARG A 19 11.28 2.86 9.62
C ARG A 19 10.01 2.82 10.47
N GLN A 20 9.93 3.71 11.45
CA GLN A 20 8.81 3.74 12.40
C GLN A 20 7.51 4.06 11.65
N ARG A 21 6.61 3.07 11.55
CA ARG A 21 5.31 3.20 10.90
C ARG A 21 4.39 4.04 11.77
N GLU A 22 3.89 5.16 11.24
CA GLU A 22 2.73 5.83 11.80
C GLU A 22 1.49 5.03 11.40
N TRP A 23 0.83 4.42 12.38
CA TRP A 23 -0.38 3.64 12.18
C TRP A 23 -1.60 4.55 12.26
N ASP A 24 -2.52 4.41 11.31
CA ASP A 24 -3.82 5.10 11.35
C ASP A 24 -4.77 4.44 12.37
N ALA A 25 -4.67 3.13 12.51
CA ALA A 25 -5.39 2.37 13.52
C ALA A 25 -4.51 1.25 14.09
N VAL A 26 -4.64 0.99 15.39
CA VAL A 26 -4.00 -0.15 16.07
C VAL A 26 -5.01 -0.83 16.98
N LYS A 27 -5.06 -2.17 16.95
CA LYS A 27 -5.93 -3.00 17.78
C LYS A 27 -5.18 -4.20 18.35
N LEU A 28 -5.67 -4.66 19.49
CA LEU A 28 -5.32 -5.96 20.06
C LEU A 28 -6.52 -6.89 19.86
N VAL A 29 -6.26 -8.10 19.36
CA VAL A 29 -7.29 -9.04 18.94
C VAL A 29 -7.01 -10.42 19.51
N GLU A 30 -8.01 -11.05 20.09
CA GLU A 30 -7.98 -12.47 20.38
C GLU A 30 -8.26 -13.24 19.09
N ALA A 31 -7.32 -14.08 18.67
CA ALA A 31 -7.50 -14.98 17.53
C ALA A 31 -7.03 -16.39 17.93
N PRO A 32 -7.82 -17.08 18.78
CA PRO A 32 -7.46 -18.41 19.25
C PRO A 32 -7.44 -19.41 18.09
N GLY A 33 -6.41 -20.25 18.03
CA GLY A 33 -6.25 -21.26 16.98
C GLY A 33 -5.60 -20.76 15.69
N SER A 34 -5.38 -19.45 15.53
CA SER A 34 -4.62 -18.90 14.41
C SER A 34 -3.14 -19.30 14.48
N THR A 35 -2.63 -19.85 13.38
CA THR A 35 -1.22 -20.24 13.23
C THR A 35 -0.38 -19.07 12.71
N GLY A 36 0.95 -19.16 12.87
CA GLY A 36 1.89 -18.15 12.40
C GLY A 36 2.19 -17.03 13.41
N ASP A 37 3.17 -16.19 13.07
CA ASP A 37 3.68 -15.12 13.94
C ASP A 37 3.49 -13.72 13.34
N GLU A 38 3.19 -13.66 12.05
CA GLU A 38 2.97 -12.44 11.28
C GLU A 38 1.98 -12.69 10.16
N VAL A 39 1.13 -11.70 9.92
CA VAL A 39 0.25 -11.65 8.75
C VAL A 39 0.23 -10.23 8.19
N GLN A 40 0.24 -10.10 6.87
CA GLN A 40 0.04 -8.84 6.16
C GLN A 40 -1.09 -9.01 5.14
N PHE A 41 -2.03 -8.08 5.13
CA PHE A 41 -3.16 -8.12 4.21
C PHE A 41 -3.62 -6.71 3.81
N VAL A 42 -4.28 -6.63 2.65
CA VAL A 42 -4.93 -5.41 2.17
C VAL A 42 -6.44 -5.62 2.12
N ALA A 43 -7.18 -4.72 2.73
CA ALA A 43 -8.63 -4.66 2.66
C ALA A 43 -9.06 -3.72 1.53
N LEU A 44 -9.73 -4.26 0.51
CA LEU A 44 -10.18 -3.54 -0.68
C LEU A 44 -11.55 -2.86 -0.46
N PRO A 45 -11.90 -1.83 -1.25
CA PRO A 45 -13.16 -1.09 -1.09
C PRO A 45 -14.41 -1.93 -1.37
N ASP A 46 -14.28 -2.97 -2.19
CA ASP A 46 -15.35 -3.92 -2.49
C ASP A 46 -15.55 -4.99 -1.41
N GLY A 47 -14.83 -4.88 -0.29
CA GLY A 47 -14.91 -5.81 0.84
C GLY A 47 -13.94 -6.98 0.76
N ARG A 48 -13.32 -7.26 -0.41
CA ARG A 48 -12.33 -8.32 -0.54
C ARG A 48 -11.08 -8.04 0.30
N ILE A 49 -10.37 -9.11 0.64
CA ILE A 49 -9.09 -9.05 1.35
C ILE A 49 -8.04 -9.83 0.55
N VAL A 50 -6.90 -9.21 0.32
CA VAL A 50 -5.73 -9.81 -0.34
C VAL A 50 -4.70 -10.10 0.74
N LEU A 51 -4.31 -11.37 0.89
CA LEU A 51 -3.24 -11.79 1.79
C LEU A 51 -1.89 -11.60 1.08
N GLU A 52 -1.01 -10.78 1.64
CA GLU A 52 0.31 -10.49 1.07
C GLU A 52 1.42 -11.31 1.72
N ALA A 53 1.27 -11.60 3.02
CA ALA A 53 2.17 -12.46 3.75
C ALA A 53 1.44 -13.14 4.91
N GLY A 54 1.82 -14.39 5.20
CA GLY A 54 1.25 -15.18 6.29
C GLY A 54 1.12 -16.64 5.91
N PRO A 55 0.70 -17.50 6.85
CA PRO A 55 0.41 -18.89 6.55
C PRO A 55 -0.74 -19.02 5.52
N ASP A 56 -0.62 -19.99 4.62
CA ASP A 56 -1.71 -20.34 3.72
C ASP A 56 -2.97 -20.70 4.51
N GLY A 57 -4.11 -20.13 4.11
CA GLY A 57 -5.39 -20.35 4.78
C GLY A 57 -5.53 -19.66 6.15
N PHE A 58 -4.67 -18.70 6.48
CA PHE A 58 -4.85 -17.89 7.69
C PHE A 58 -6.20 -17.17 7.69
N ASP A 59 -6.98 -17.36 8.76
CA ASP A 59 -8.23 -16.64 8.96
C ASP A 59 -7.96 -15.21 9.46
N HIS A 60 -8.04 -14.26 8.53
CA HIS A 60 -7.87 -12.84 8.78
C HIS A 60 -9.14 -12.14 9.27
N SER A 61 -10.27 -12.84 9.31
CA SER A 61 -11.58 -12.25 9.65
C SER A 61 -11.58 -11.56 11.03
N PRO A 62 -11.02 -12.15 12.11
CA PRO A 62 -11.00 -11.49 13.42
C PRO A 62 -10.18 -10.19 13.41
N LEU A 63 -9.09 -10.15 12.64
CA LEU A 63 -8.22 -8.98 12.54
C LEU A 63 -8.88 -7.85 11.76
N ALA A 64 -9.55 -8.19 10.65
CA ALA A 64 -10.29 -7.24 9.85
C ALA A 64 -11.49 -6.67 10.63
N ALA A 65 -12.26 -7.52 11.31
CA ALA A 65 -13.39 -7.12 12.14
C ALA A 65 -12.97 -6.15 13.26
N ALA A 66 -11.80 -6.37 13.89
CA ALA A 66 -11.31 -5.47 14.93
C ALA A 66 -10.99 -4.05 14.43
N LEU A 67 -10.63 -3.91 13.15
CA LEU A 67 -10.33 -2.63 12.50
C LEU A 67 -11.58 -1.90 12.00
N GLU A 68 -12.73 -2.59 11.91
CA GLU A 68 -13.98 -1.97 11.47
C GLU A 68 -14.35 -0.76 12.34
N GLY A 69 -14.80 0.32 11.69
CA GLY A 69 -15.12 1.59 12.33
C GLY A 69 -13.93 2.39 12.86
N SER A 70 -12.70 1.85 12.81
CA SER A 70 -11.48 2.58 13.19
C SER A 70 -10.67 3.09 12.01
N ILE A 71 -10.83 2.44 10.85
CA ILE A 71 -10.23 2.86 9.58
C ILE A 71 -11.17 2.50 8.43
N GLU A 72 -11.29 3.39 7.46
CA GLU A 72 -12.05 3.13 6.24
C GLU A 72 -11.21 2.34 5.23
N ARG A 73 -11.88 1.56 4.38
CA ARG A 73 -11.22 0.87 3.27
C ARG A 73 -10.96 1.87 2.13
N PRO A 74 -9.87 1.75 1.38
CA PRO A 74 -8.88 0.68 1.45
C PRO A 74 -7.74 0.93 2.44
N TYR A 75 -7.26 -0.14 3.06
CA TYR A 75 -6.14 -0.08 3.99
C TYR A 75 -5.23 -1.31 3.89
N ARG A 76 -3.96 -1.13 4.24
CA ARG A 76 -2.98 -2.20 4.44
C ARG A 76 -2.82 -2.43 5.94
N ALA A 77 -2.89 -3.69 6.36
CA ALA A 77 -2.74 -4.09 7.75
C ALA A 77 -1.55 -5.05 7.93
N VAL A 78 -0.84 -4.88 9.04
CA VAL A 78 0.20 -5.78 9.51
C VAL A 78 -0.17 -6.24 10.90
N ALA A 79 -0.27 -7.54 11.09
CA ALA A 79 -0.54 -8.18 12.35
C ALA A 79 0.67 -8.98 12.83
N ARG A 80 0.97 -8.89 14.12
CA ARG A 80 2.04 -9.63 14.77
C ARG A 80 1.48 -10.37 15.97
N ARG A 81 1.87 -11.63 16.11
CA ARG A 81 1.50 -12.44 17.25
C ARG A 81 2.24 -11.95 18.51
N ARG A 82 1.48 -11.86 19.59
CA ARG A 82 1.90 -11.72 20.98
C ARG A 82 1.47 -13.01 21.71
N PRO A 83 1.96 -13.29 22.93
CA PRO A 83 1.76 -14.59 23.57
C PRO A 83 0.31 -15.11 23.54
N GLU A 84 -0.68 -14.24 23.77
CA GLU A 84 -2.11 -14.60 23.77
C GLU A 84 -2.97 -13.76 22.81
N LEU A 85 -2.38 -12.78 22.13
CA LEU A 85 -3.10 -11.79 21.33
C LEU A 85 -2.40 -11.55 19.99
N TRP A 86 -3.11 -10.93 19.06
CA TRP A 86 -2.53 -10.31 17.87
C TRP A 86 -2.56 -8.80 18.02
N ALA A 87 -1.43 -8.15 17.79
CA ALA A 87 -1.37 -6.71 17.58
C ALA A 87 -1.48 -6.43 16.09
N VAL A 88 -2.56 -5.78 15.66
CA VAL A 88 -2.78 -5.39 14.27
C VAL A 88 -2.71 -3.87 14.15
N GLY A 89 -1.84 -3.41 13.27
CA GLY A 89 -1.78 -2.01 12.82
C GLY A 89 -2.28 -1.90 11.38
N ALA A 90 -2.97 -0.82 11.05
CA ALA A 90 -3.41 -0.52 9.70
C ALA A 90 -3.11 0.93 9.28
N CYS A 91 -2.86 1.11 7.98
CA CYS A 91 -2.66 2.41 7.33
C CYS A 91 -3.56 2.51 6.11
N SER A 92 -4.15 3.68 5.88
CA SER A 92 -4.93 3.95 4.66
C SER A 92 -4.00 3.94 3.45
N ILE A 93 -4.48 3.38 2.34
CA ILE A 93 -3.71 3.33 1.10
C ILE A 93 -4.51 3.94 -0.06
N GLY A 94 -3.81 4.41 -1.09
CA GLY A 94 -4.44 4.69 -2.38
C GLY A 94 -4.46 3.40 -3.20
N ILE A 95 -5.53 3.15 -3.96
CA ILE A 95 -5.54 2.09 -4.96
C ILE A 95 -5.98 2.64 -6.32
N LEU A 96 -5.47 2.05 -7.38
CA LEU A 96 -5.84 2.36 -8.75
C LEU A 96 -5.87 1.09 -9.58
N GLU A 97 -6.92 0.94 -10.39
CA GLU A 97 -6.99 -0.13 -11.37
C GLU A 97 -6.31 0.32 -12.67
N LEU A 98 -5.37 -0.48 -13.15
CA LEU A 98 -4.59 -0.26 -14.36
C LEU A 98 -4.74 -1.47 -15.30
N PRO A 99 -5.85 -1.59 -16.05
CA PRO A 99 -6.11 -2.75 -16.93
C PRO A 99 -5.09 -2.93 -18.04
N ARG A 100 -4.37 -1.86 -18.40
CA ARG A 100 -3.33 -1.83 -19.44
C ARG A 100 -1.91 -1.72 -18.88
N ALA A 101 -1.73 -1.95 -17.58
CA ALA A 101 -0.40 -1.96 -16.98
C ALA A 101 0.49 -3.02 -17.66
N PRO A 102 1.78 -2.72 -17.88
CA PRO A 102 2.73 -3.70 -18.38
C PRO A 102 2.93 -4.83 -17.37
N GLN A 103 3.60 -5.90 -17.81
CA GLN A 103 4.12 -6.90 -16.88
C GLN A 103 5.20 -6.28 -15.99
N GLY A 104 5.16 -6.57 -14.68
CA GLY A 104 6.04 -6.02 -13.65
C GLY A 104 5.27 -5.71 -12.37
N ASP A 105 5.95 -5.57 -11.24
CA ASP A 105 5.27 -5.41 -9.94
C ASP A 105 5.37 -3.99 -9.40
N ALA A 106 6.40 -3.25 -9.82
CA ALA A 106 6.61 -1.85 -9.46
C ALA A 106 6.56 -0.95 -10.68
N LEU A 107 5.70 0.06 -10.66
CA LEU A 107 5.61 1.11 -11.66
C LEU A 107 5.98 2.45 -11.01
N GLU A 108 6.78 3.25 -11.70
CA GLU A 108 7.12 4.61 -11.26
C GLU A 108 6.93 5.59 -12.42
N VAL A 109 6.21 6.67 -12.17
CA VAL A 109 6.03 7.79 -13.11
C VAL A 109 6.58 9.05 -12.45
N VAL A 110 7.60 9.64 -13.07
CA VAL A 110 8.23 10.88 -12.60
C VAL A 110 7.95 11.98 -13.60
N ARG A 111 7.29 13.05 -13.16
CA ARG A 111 7.05 14.27 -13.95
C ARG A 111 7.83 15.43 -13.36
N ASN A 112 8.65 16.06 -14.18
CA ASN A 112 9.36 17.30 -13.84
C ASN A 112 9.36 18.25 -15.05
N ALA A 113 10.13 19.34 -14.97
CA ALA A 113 10.22 20.33 -16.05
C ALA A 113 10.81 19.77 -17.37
N ASP A 114 11.62 18.71 -17.30
CA ASP A 114 12.28 18.09 -18.45
C ASP A 114 11.38 17.07 -19.17
N GLY A 115 10.29 16.65 -18.53
CA GLY A 115 9.26 15.79 -19.13
C GLY A 115 8.78 14.68 -18.20
N LEU A 116 8.35 13.58 -18.83
CA LEU A 116 7.80 12.40 -18.18
C LEU A 116 8.77 11.23 -18.32
N LEU A 117 9.14 10.61 -17.21
CA LEU A 117 9.93 9.38 -17.17
C LEU A 117 9.10 8.26 -16.53
N ILE A 118 9.12 7.08 -17.15
CA ILE A 118 8.40 5.91 -16.65
C ILE A 118 9.40 4.78 -16.42
N ARG A 119 9.26 4.09 -15.29
CA ARG A 119 10.00 2.87 -14.96
C ARG A 119 9.07 1.71 -14.62
N VAL A 120 9.48 0.52 -15.03
CA VAL A 120 8.87 -0.76 -14.67
C VAL A 120 9.95 -1.60 -14.00
N ASP A 121 9.72 -2.01 -12.75
CA ASP A 121 10.68 -2.73 -11.92
C ASP A 121 12.06 -2.03 -11.85
N GLY A 122 12.03 -0.70 -11.76
CA GLY A 122 13.23 0.15 -11.71
C GLY A 122 13.92 0.38 -13.06
N MET A 123 13.46 -0.28 -14.13
CA MET A 123 14.04 -0.15 -15.47
C MET A 123 13.27 0.90 -16.29
N PRO A 124 13.96 1.84 -16.98
CA PRO A 124 13.31 2.78 -17.87
C PRO A 124 12.45 2.09 -18.93
N SER A 125 11.25 2.61 -19.15
CA SER A 125 10.26 2.04 -20.06
C SER A 125 9.61 3.12 -20.92
N GLY A 126 9.31 2.77 -22.17
CA GLY A 126 8.55 3.62 -23.10
C GLY A 126 7.04 3.40 -23.04
N VAL A 127 6.55 2.59 -22.09
CA VAL A 127 5.11 2.35 -21.90
C VAL A 127 4.43 3.63 -21.45
N HIS A 128 3.24 3.89 -21.97
CA HIS A 128 2.42 5.02 -21.58
C HIS A 128 1.41 4.61 -20.50
N LEU A 129 1.39 5.34 -19.37
CA LEU A 129 0.53 5.10 -18.21
C LEU A 129 -0.24 6.40 -17.86
N PRO A 130 -1.20 6.82 -18.70
CA PRO A 130 -1.90 8.09 -18.52
C PRO A 130 -2.64 8.16 -17.18
N GLU A 131 -3.17 7.05 -16.68
CA GLU A 131 -3.90 7.00 -15.43
C GLU A 131 -3.03 7.40 -14.22
N LEU A 132 -1.72 7.06 -14.22
CA LEU A 132 -0.77 7.47 -13.18
C LEU A 132 -0.31 8.91 -13.35
N ASP A 133 -0.12 9.36 -14.59
CA ASP A 133 0.25 10.73 -14.89
C ASP A 133 -0.86 11.72 -14.49
N GLU A 134 -2.12 11.42 -14.83
CA GLU A 134 -3.30 12.18 -14.44
C GLU A 134 -3.47 12.22 -12.91
N LEU A 135 -3.23 11.09 -12.23
CA LEU A 135 -3.28 11.01 -10.77
C LEU A 135 -2.28 11.97 -10.09
N GLY A 136 -1.07 12.05 -10.61
CA GLY A 136 -0.04 12.98 -10.12
C GLY A 136 -0.37 14.43 -10.45
N ALA A 137 -0.75 14.70 -11.70
CA ALA A 137 -1.04 16.05 -12.20
C ALA A 137 -2.25 16.70 -11.53
N ALA A 138 -3.18 15.89 -11.01
CA ALA A 138 -4.30 16.37 -10.21
C ALA A 138 -3.86 17.00 -8.87
N ARG A 139 -2.64 16.71 -8.38
CA ARG A 139 -2.15 17.13 -7.06
C ARG A 139 -0.98 18.10 -7.13
N PHE A 140 -0.04 17.88 -8.05
CA PHE A 140 1.20 18.64 -8.14
C PHE A 140 1.62 18.90 -9.59
N VAL A 141 2.44 19.94 -9.79
CA VAL A 141 3.02 20.25 -11.12
C VAL A 141 4.20 19.32 -11.42
N SER A 142 5.02 19.03 -10.42
CA SER A 142 6.11 18.07 -10.47
C SER A 142 5.88 17.01 -9.39
N PHE A 143 5.98 15.74 -9.76
CA PHE A 143 5.62 14.64 -8.87
C PHE A 143 6.34 13.34 -9.22
N VAL A 144 6.31 12.43 -8.27
CA VAL A 144 6.50 11.01 -8.48
C VAL A 144 5.23 10.26 -8.08
N VAL A 145 4.76 9.38 -8.96
CA VAL A 145 3.74 8.39 -8.65
C VAL A 145 4.40 7.03 -8.59
N ARG A 146 4.23 6.33 -7.48
CA ARG A 146 4.64 4.93 -7.33
C ARG A 146 3.40 4.06 -7.27
N ALA A 147 3.44 2.96 -8.00
CA ALA A 147 2.37 1.98 -8.05
C ALA A 147 2.96 0.58 -7.80
N GLN A 148 2.48 -0.09 -6.77
CA GLN A 148 2.87 -1.46 -6.42
C GLN A 148 1.71 -2.42 -6.67
N ARG A 149 1.94 -3.48 -7.44
CA ARG A 149 0.89 -4.44 -7.79
C ARG A 149 0.40 -5.17 -6.54
N LEU A 150 -0.91 -5.19 -6.35
CA LEU A 150 -1.58 -5.96 -5.30
C LEU A 150 -2.07 -7.30 -5.85
N THR A 151 -2.86 -7.24 -6.93
CA THR A 151 -3.43 -8.41 -7.60
C THR A 151 -3.89 -8.01 -9.00
N ASP A 152 -3.65 -8.85 -10.00
CA ASP A 152 -4.06 -8.60 -11.40
C ASP A 152 -3.75 -7.17 -11.86
N SER A 153 -4.77 -6.40 -12.23
CA SER A 153 -4.69 -4.99 -12.66
C SER A 153 -4.73 -3.98 -11.51
N LEU A 154 -4.85 -4.41 -10.25
CA LEU A 154 -5.00 -3.53 -9.11
C LEU A 154 -3.66 -3.20 -8.47
N PHE A 155 -3.39 -1.90 -8.30
CA PHE A 155 -2.17 -1.39 -7.72
C PHE A 155 -2.49 -0.54 -6.49
N GLU A 156 -1.62 -0.63 -5.48
CA GLU A 156 -1.49 0.39 -4.45
C GLU A 156 -0.72 1.57 -5.04
N VAL A 157 -1.18 2.80 -4.79
CA VAL A 157 -0.58 4.01 -5.37
C VAL A 157 -0.24 5.05 -4.31
N GLU A 158 0.94 5.66 -4.46
CA GLU A 158 1.41 6.79 -3.68
C GLU A 158 1.81 7.93 -4.64
N VAL A 159 1.51 9.17 -4.26
CA VAL A 159 1.89 10.36 -5.03
C VAL A 159 2.61 11.32 -4.11
N GLU A 160 3.82 11.70 -4.49
CA GLU A 160 4.64 12.64 -3.75
C GLU A 160 5.06 13.80 -4.66
N PRO A 161 5.16 15.04 -4.15
CA PRO A 161 5.79 16.13 -4.88
C PRO A 161 7.31 15.88 -5.02
N LEU A 162 7.90 16.38 -6.10
CA LEU A 162 9.36 16.43 -6.28
C LEU A 162 9.99 17.69 -5.67
#